data_AF-A0A2W6E5C8-F1
#
_entry.id   AF-A0A2W6E5C8-F1
#
_cell.length_a   1.000
_cell.length_b   1.000
_cell.length_c   1.000
_cell.angle_alpha   90.00
_cell.angle_beta   90.00
_cell.angle_gamma   90.00
#
_symmetry.space_group_name_H-M   'P 1'
#
loop_
_entity.id
_entity.type
_entity.pdbx_description
1 polymer ?
#
loop_
_entity_poly.entity_id
_entity_poly.type
_entity_poly.pdbx_seq_one_letter_code
_entity_poly.pdbx_strand_id
1 'polypeptide(L)'
;VSAYEIPTDAPESDGTMAWDSTTLVLVAAHAAGHTGTGYTYGGASTATVISGKLAGVVTGRDALTPTASWAAMQRAVRNLGKPGVTAEAISAVDIALWDLQARLLKVPLVIAIGAVHEGTPNRTRCSSILATPSTPTTPRWRPTGAST
;
A
#
# COMPACT_ATOMS: atom_id res chain seq x y z
N VAL A 1 6.67 -1.33 -8.58
CA VAL A 1 5.81 -0.34 -7.89
C VAL A 1 5.07 0.45 -8.96
N SER A 2 3.83 0.84 -8.70
CA SER A 2 2.99 1.61 -9.63
C SER A 2 2.17 2.64 -8.87
N ALA A 3 1.96 3.83 -9.43
CA ALA A 3 1.09 4.86 -8.87
C ALA A 3 -0.15 5.03 -9.77
N TYR A 4 -1.31 5.17 -9.14
CA TYR A 4 -2.60 5.35 -9.79
C TYR A 4 -3.30 6.55 -9.17
N GLU A 5 -3.78 7.44 -10.00
CA GLU A 5 -4.63 8.55 -9.58
C GLU A 5 -6.10 8.20 -9.86
N ILE A 6 -6.92 8.29 -8.83
CA ILE A 6 -8.32 7.87 -8.84
C ILE A 6 -9.18 9.09 -8.53
N PRO A 7 -9.94 9.62 -9.51
CA PRO A 7 -10.87 10.73 -9.27
C PRO A 7 -11.95 10.34 -8.24
N THR A 8 -12.37 11.30 -7.42
CA THR A 8 -13.54 11.12 -6.55
C THR A 8 -14.83 11.20 -7.35
N ASP A 9 -15.91 10.58 -6.85
CA ASP A 9 -17.21 10.60 -7.53
C ASP A 9 -17.84 12.01 -7.56
N ALA A 10 -17.44 12.87 -6.63
CA ALA A 10 -17.79 14.28 -6.54
C ALA A 10 -16.65 15.06 -5.85
N PRO A 11 -16.58 16.40 -5.96
CA PRO A 11 -15.63 17.21 -5.20
C PRO A 11 -15.81 16.98 -3.70
N GLU A 12 -14.72 16.64 -3.02
CA GLU A 12 -14.70 16.35 -1.58
C GLU A 12 -13.95 17.45 -0.83
N SER A 13 -14.32 17.64 0.44
CA SER A 13 -13.61 18.57 1.32
C SER A 13 -13.81 18.22 2.79
N ASP A 14 -12.84 18.56 3.61
CA ASP A 14 -12.98 18.69 5.05
C ASP A 14 -12.86 20.16 5.48
N GLY A 15 -12.85 20.43 6.79
CA GLY A 15 -12.77 21.79 7.32
C GLY A 15 -11.48 22.54 6.98
N THR A 16 -10.49 21.88 6.37
CA THR A 16 -9.14 22.42 6.13
C THR A 16 -8.64 22.23 4.70
N MET A 17 -9.23 21.34 3.89
CA MET A 17 -8.76 21.02 2.55
C MET A 17 -9.91 20.57 1.64
N ALA A 18 -9.77 20.81 0.34
CA ALA A 18 -10.62 20.25 -0.70
C ALA A 18 -9.77 19.43 -1.68
N TRP A 19 -10.35 18.36 -2.24
CA TRP A 19 -9.69 17.46 -3.19
C TRP A 19 -10.71 16.85 -4.16
N ASP A 20 -10.22 16.39 -5.30
CA ASP A 20 -11.02 15.76 -6.37
C ASP A 20 -10.47 14.38 -6.79
N SER A 21 -9.43 13.91 -6.10
CA SER A 21 -8.71 12.70 -6.46
C SER A 21 -7.95 12.12 -5.28
N THR A 22 -7.67 10.81 -5.35
CA THR A 22 -6.81 10.07 -4.44
C THR A 22 -5.72 9.36 -5.23
N THR A 23 -4.46 9.56 -4.85
CA THR A 23 -3.34 8.81 -5.42
C THR A 23 -3.04 7.57 -4.58
N LEU A 24 -3.09 6.39 -5.21
CA LEU A 24 -2.74 5.09 -4.65
C LEU A 24 -1.39 4.63 -5.19
N VAL A 25 -0.47 4.30 -4.30
CA VAL A 25 0.83 3.71 -4.65
C VAL A 25 0.81 2.23 -4.27
N LEU A 26 0.92 1.35 -5.27
CA LEU A 26 0.89 -0.10 -5.15
C LEU A 26 2.29 -0.70 -5.25
N VAL A 27 2.62 -1.54 -4.28
CA VAL A 27 3.84 -2.36 -4.21
C VAL A 27 3.47 -3.82 -4.41
N ALA A 28 4.19 -4.49 -5.31
CA ALA A 28 4.17 -5.94 -5.47
C ALA A 28 5.53 -6.49 -5.08
N ALA A 29 5.56 -7.44 -4.14
CA ALA A 29 6.75 -8.15 -3.71
C ALA A 29 6.65 -9.61 -4.16
N HIS A 30 7.73 -10.16 -4.71
CA HIS A 30 7.72 -11.50 -5.32
C HIS A 30 8.73 -12.42 -4.64
N ALA A 31 8.31 -13.62 -4.23
CA ALA A 31 9.21 -14.67 -3.77
C ALA A 31 8.58 -16.06 -3.98
N ALA A 32 9.40 -17.05 -4.33
CA ALA A 32 9.00 -18.46 -4.49
C ALA A 32 7.66 -18.66 -5.25
N GLY A 33 7.49 -17.96 -6.38
CA GLY A 33 6.29 -18.04 -7.22
C GLY A 33 5.04 -17.34 -6.66
N HIS A 34 5.12 -16.73 -5.48
CA HIS A 34 4.03 -15.97 -4.86
C HIS A 34 4.28 -14.46 -4.99
N THR A 35 3.19 -13.71 -5.00
CA THR A 35 3.22 -12.25 -5.04
C THR A 35 2.40 -11.72 -3.86
N GLY A 36 3.04 -10.94 -3.00
CA GLY A 36 2.38 -10.14 -1.97
C GLY A 36 2.15 -8.72 -2.45
N THR A 37 1.07 -8.11 -1.98
CA THR A 37 0.63 -6.77 -2.38
C THR A 37 0.46 -5.88 -1.16
N GLY A 38 0.89 -4.62 -1.31
CA GLY A 38 0.73 -3.60 -0.28
C GLY A 38 0.57 -2.23 -0.93
N TYR A 39 -0.17 -1.34 -0.28
CA TYR A 39 -0.45 -0.02 -0.82
C TYR A 39 -0.40 1.05 0.25
N THR A 40 -0.23 2.29 -0.20
CA THR A 40 -0.45 3.49 0.61
C THR A 40 -1.16 4.53 -0.24
N TYR A 41 -1.88 5.43 0.42
CA TYR A 41 -2.36 6.65 -0.20
C TYR A 41 -1.33 7.74 0.04
N GLY A 42 -0.92 8.43 -1.03
CA GLY A 42 0.18 9.37 -0.98
C GLY A 42 0.58 9.83 -2.38
N GLY A 43 1.47 10.82 -2.45
CA GLY A 43 1.92 11.36 -3.73
C GLY A 43 2.74 10.35 -4.55
N ALA A 44 2.84 10.57 -5.85
CA ALA A 44 3.68 9.76 -6.74
C ALA A 44 5.16 9.72 -6.30
N SER A 45 5.63 10.71 -5.54
CA SER A 45 6.95 10.75 -4.92
C SER A 45 7.24 9.53 -4.02
N THR A 46 6.21 8.93 -3.42
CA THR A 46 6.34 7.71 -2.63
C THR A 46 6.86 6.54 -3.48
N ALA A 47 6.41 6.42 -4.73
CA ALA A 47 6.91 5.40 -5.66
C ALA A 47 8.40 5.59 -6.00
N THR A 48 8.86 6.85 -6.06
CA THR A 48 10.28 7.20 -6.28
C THR A 48 11.14 6.76 -5.09
N VAL A 49 10.69 6.99 -3.86
CA VAL A 49 11.41 6.54 -2.65
C VAL A 49 11.50 5.01 -2.60
N ILE A 50 10.41 4.33 -2.93
CA ILE A 50 10.38 2.86 -2.97
C ILE A 50 11.39 2.33 -3.98
N SER A 51 11.34 2.80 -5.23
CA SER A 51 12.22 2.32 -6.31
C SER A 51 13.68 2.71 -6.07
N GLY A 52 13.92 3.96 -5.65
CA GLY A 52 15.26 4.52 -5.54
C GLY A 52 16.01 4.13 -4.27
N LYS A 53 15.29 3.79 -3.17
CA LYS A 53 15.94 3.50 -1.89
C LYS A 53 15.54 2.16 -1.27
N LEU A 54 14.26 1.83 -1.23
CA LEU A 54 13.78 0.68 -0.45
C LEU A 54 13.92 -0.65 -1.20
N ALA A 55 13.71 -0.65 -2.52
CA ALA A 55 13.75 -1.86 -3.34
C ALA A 55 15.08 -2.62 -3.19
N GLY A 56 16.22 -1.92 -3.24
CA GLY A 56 17.54 -2.52 -3.06
C GLY A 56 17.81 -3.02 -1.64
N VAL A 57 17.12 -2.49 -0.62
CA VAL A 57 17.27 -2.94 0.77
C VAL A 57 16.55 -4.27 1.00
N VAL A 58 15.38 -4.46 0.38
CA VAL A 58 14.53 -5.64 0.58
C VAL A 58 14.84 -6.79 -0.38
N THR A 59 15.38 -6.49 -1.56
CA THR A 59 15.73 -7.52 -2.54
C THR A 59 16.81 -8.46 -2.00
N GLY A 60 16.60 -9.77 -2.12
CA GLY A 60 17.52 -10.80 -1.65
C GLY A 60 17.42 -11.12 -0.15
N ARG A 61 16.51 -10.46 0.59
CA ARG A 61 16.21 -10.83 1.99
C ARG A 61 15.22 -11.99 2.06
N ASP A 62 15.20 -12.65 3.20
CA ASP A 62 14.23 -13.71 3.49
C ASP A 62 12.81 -13.12 3.63
N ALA A 63 11.92 -13.54 2.74
CA ALA A 63 10.52 -13.15 2.70
C ALA A 63 9.71 -13.64 3.92
N LEU A 64 10.24 -14.59 4.71
CA LEU A 64 9.62 -15.04 5.96
C LEU A 64 9.96 -14.15 7.16
N THR A 65 10.77 -13.09 6.98
CA THR A 65 11.21 -12.19 8.06
C THR A 65 10.87 -10.72 7.79
N PRO A 66 9.59 -10.35 7.57
CA PRO A 66 9.21 -8.96 7.26
C PRO A 66 9.69 -7.94 8.30
N THR A 67 9.68 -8.28 9.59
CA THR A 67 10.21 -7.42 10.67
C THR A 67 11.70 -7.07 10.49
N ALA A 68 12.52 -8.01 10.01
CA ALA A 68 13.93 -7.76 9.75
C ALA A 68 14.13 -6.83 8.54
N SER A 69 13.29 -6.99 7.51
CA SER A 69 13.25 -6.11 6.35
C SER A 69 12.79 -4.70 6.73
N TRP A 70 11.77 -4.57 7.58
CA TRP A 70 11.32 -3.28 8.12
C TRP A 70 12.43 -2.55 8.88
N ALA A 71 13.12 -3.24 9.79
CA ALA A 71 14.24 -2.66 10.54
C ALA A 71 15.38 -2.20 9.62
N ALA A 72 15.65 -2.94 8.55
CA ALA A 72 16.64 -2.56 7.55
C ALA A 72 16.22 -1.33 6.74
N MET A 73 14.96 -1.26 6.32
CA MET A 73 14.40 -0.08 5.64
C MET A 73 14.49 1.16 6.52
N GLN A 74 14.09 1.05 7.79
CA GLN A 74 14.19 2.13 8.78
C GLN A 74 15.63 2.66 8.95
N ARG A 75 16.63 1.78 8.93
CA ARG A 75 18.05 2.17 8.98
C ARG A 75 18.49 2.86 7.69
N ALA A 76 18.07 2.34 6.54
CA ALA A 76 18.46 2.86 5.23
C ALA A 76 17.95 4.28 4.96
N VAL A 77 16.82 4.67 5.56
CA VAL A 77 16.21 6.00 5.37
C VAL A 77 16.61 7.04 6.41
N ARG A 78 17.55 6.73 7.32
CA ARG A 78 17.97 7.63 8.41
C ARG A 78 18.25 9.06 7.94
N ASN A 79 18.89 9.22 6.77
CA ASN A 79 19.30 10.52 6.24
C ASN A 79 18.22 11.21 5.37
N LEU A 80 17.15 10.50 5.01
CA LEU A 80 16.07 11.02 4.16
C LEU A 80 14.95 11.70 4.96
N GLY A 81 14.96 11.55 6.28
CA GLY A 81 13.86 11.95 7.15
C GLY A 81 12.83 10.84 7.28
N LYS A 82 12.47 10.50 8.53
CA LYS A 82 11.56 9.38 8.85
C LYS A 82 10.07 9.65 8.60
N PRO A 83 9.49 10.85 8.85
CA PRO A 83 8.05 11.05 8.68
C PRO A 83 7.65 11.38 7.23
N GLY A 84 6.35 11.33 6.94
CA GLY A 84 5.76 11.70 5.65
C GLY A 84 5.97 10.64 4.57
N VAL A 85 6.37 11.07 3.37
CA VAL A 85 6.56 10.23 2.17
C VAL A 85 7.43 9.00 2.44
N THR A 86 8.47 9.13 3.27
CA THR A 86 9.33 8.01 3.64
C THR A 86 8.61 6.97 4.49
N ALA A 87 7.77 7.40 5.44
CA ALA A 87 6.99 6.50 6.27
C ALA A 87 5.92 5.78 5.43
N GLU A 88 5.23 6.50 4.55
CA GLU A 88 4.28 5.94 3.58
C GLU A 88 4.94 4.87 2.71
N ALA A 89 6.14 5.17 2.20
CA ALA A 89 6.92 4.24 1.38
C ALA A 89 7.26 2.96 2.16
N ILE A 90 7.70 3.08 3.41
CA ILE A 90 8.02 1.94 4.27
C ILE A 90 6.75 1.13 4.55
N SER A 91 5.63 1.77 4.88
CA SER A 91 4.35 1.10 5.15
C SER A 91 3.86 0.30 3.94
N ALA A 92 3.89 0.87 2.73
CA ALA A 92 3.46 0.15 1.53
C ALA A 92 4.29 -1.11 1.25
N VAL A 93 5.62 -1.03 1.43
CA VAL A 93 6.51 -2.17 1.27
C VAL A 93 6.33 -3.20 2.38
N ASP A 94 6.18 -2.76 3.62
CA ASP A 94 5.98 -3.64 4.78
C ASP A 94 4.70 -4.47 4.64
N ILE A 95 3.58 -3.84 4.26
CA ILE A 95 2.31 -4.54 3.98
C ILE A 95 2.50 -5.60 2.89
N ALA A 96 3.23 -5.27 1.81
CA ALA A 96 3.48 -6.21 0.72
C ALA A 96 4.31 -7.42 1.17
N LEU A 97 5.28 -7.22 2.08
CA LEU A 97 6.09 -8.30 2.64
C LEU A 97 5.29 -9.19 3.60
N TRP A 98 4.41 -8.61 4.42
CA TRP A 98 3.50 -9.36 5.28
C TRP A 98 2.48 -10.18 4.49
N ASP A 99 1.89 -9.62 3.44
CA ASP A 99 1.01 -10.36 2.53
C ASP A 99 1.77 -11.51 1.84
N LEU A 100 3.00 -11.27 1.39
CA LEU A 100 3.85 -12.30 0.81
C LEU A 100 4.15 -13.42 1.81
N GLN A 101 4.52 -13.09 3.04
CA GLN A 101 4.78 -14.08 4.09
C GLN A 101 3.55 -14.96 4.34
N ALA A 102 2.37 -14.36 4.51
CA ALA A 102 1.12 -15.09 4.75
C ALA A 102 0.81 -16.05 3.59
N ARG A 103 1.03 -15.61 2.35
CA ARG A 103 0.85 -16.44 1.14
C ARG A 103 1.85 -17.61 1.08
N LEU A 104 3.11 -17.38 1.43
CA LEU A 104 4.13 -18.43 1.50
C LEU A 104 3.79 -19.48 2.56
N LEU A 105 3.26 -19.04 3.71
CA LEU A 105 2.80 -19.90 4.79
C LEU A 105 1.43 -20.54 4.51
N LYS A 106 0.73 -20.11 3.44
CA LYS A 106 -0.62 -20.56 3.07
C LYS A 106 -1.65 -20.38 4.19
N VAL A 107 -1.54 -19.27 4.93
CA VAL A 107 -2.49 -18.90 5.99
C VAL A 107 -3.05 -17.51 5.74
N PRO A 108 -4.26 -17.19 6.22
CA PRO A 108 -4.75 -15.82 6.21
C PRO A 108 -3.80 -14.89 6.99
N LEU A 109 -3.58 -13.67 6.51
CA LEU A 109 -2.67 -12.70 7.17
C LEU A 109 -3.03 -12.47 8.64
N VAL A 110 -4.31 -12.40 8.96
CA VAL A 110 -4.79 -12.23 10.34
C VAL A 110 -4.30 -13.36 11.27
N ILE A 111 -4.17 -14.58 10.76
CA ILE A 111 -3.61 -15.72 11.50
C ILE A 111 -2.09 -15.60 11.59
N ALA A 112 -1.41 -15.20 10.50
CA ALA A 112 0.04 -15.00 10.48
C ALA A 112 0.52 -13.96 11.52
N ILE A 113 -0.30 -12.93 11.79
CA ILE A 113 0.01 -11.90 12.80
C ILE A 113 -0.50 -12.21 14.21
N GLY A 114 -1.13 -13.37 14.42
CA GLY A 114 -1.62 -13.81 15.73
C GLY A 114 -2.99 -13.25 16.10
N ALA A 115 -4.02 -13.59 15.32
CA ALA A 115 -5.42 -13.24 15.59
C ALA A 115 -5.84 -13.55 17.04
N VAL A 116 -6.50 -12.59 17.69
CA VAL A 116 -7.12 -12.76 19.03
C VAL A 116 -8.64 -12.57 19.02
N HIS A 117 -9.21 -12.16 17.88
CA HIS A 117 -10.63 -11.95 17.68
C HIS A 117 -11.06 -12.58 16.34
N GLU A 118 -12.26 -13.15 16.30
CA GLU A 118 -12.86 -13.72 15.08
C GLU A 118 -13.42 -12.65 14.13
N GLY A 119 -13.55 -11.40 14.59
CA GLY A 119 -14.05 -10.29 13.78
C GLY A 119 -13.85 -8.93 14.44
N THR A 120 -13.89 -7.88 13.63
CA THR A 120 -13.76 -6.49 14.07
C THR A 120 -15.08 -5.74 13.90
N PRO A 121 -15.57 -5.03 14.92
CA PRO A 121 -16.76 -4.20 14.77
C PRO A 121 -16.50 -3.08 13.75
N ASN A 122 -17.35 -2.98 12.73
CA ASN A 122 -17.26 -1.94 11.71
C ASN A 122 -18.28 -0.83 12.02
N ARG A 123 -17.78 0.39 12.23
CA ARG A 123 -18.63 1.59 12.28
C ARG A 123 -18.55 2.28 10.93
N THR A 124 -19.60 2.12 10.12
CA THR A 124 -19.70 2.76 8.81
C THR A 124 -19.64 4.28 8.95
N ARG A 125 -18.59 4.90 8.37
CA ARG A 125 -18.40 6.36 8.36
C ARG A 125 -19.12 7.06 7.20
N CYS A 126 -19.42 6.32 6.14
CA CYS A 126 -20.12 6.85 4.96
C CYS A 126 -21.61 6.49 5.04
N SER A 127 -22.48 7.48 5.23
CA SER A 127 -23.93 7.28 5.40
C SER A 127 -24.69 7.04 4.08
N SER A 128 -24.03 7.00 2.93
CA SER A 128 -24.70 6.77 1.65
C SER A 128 -23.90 5.84 0.71
N ILE A 129 -24.08 4.53 0.89
CA ILE A 129 -24.19 3.62 -0.24
C ILE A 129 -25.54 2.92 -0.09
N LEU A 130 -26.58 3.55 -0.63
CA LEU A 130 -27.73 2.77 -1.09
C LEU A 130 -27.22 2.05 -2.33
N ALA A 131 -27.05 0.73 -2.22
CA ALA A 131 -26.73 -0.13 -3.33
C ALA A 131 -27.82 0.01 -4.41
N THR A 132 -27.62 0.93 -5.34
CA THR A 132 -28.27 0.88 -6.65
C THR A 132 -27.37 0.04 -7.53
N PRO A 133 -27.90 -0.95 -8.27
CA PRO A 133 -27.09 -1.79 -9.14
C PRO A 133 -26.56 -0.91 -10.29
N SER A 134 -25.31 -0.48 -10.20
CA SER A 134 -24.65 0.27 -11.27
C SER A 134 -24.05 -0.71 -12.29
N THR A 135 -24.40 -0.47 -13.55
CA THR A 135 -23.82 -1.06 -14.75
C THR A 135 -22.29 -1.04 -14.68
N PRO A 136 -21.57 -2.08 -15.14
CA PRO A 136 -20.12 -2.14 -15.03
C PRO A 136 -19.47 -1.12 -15.98
N THR A 137 -19.25 0.10 -15.49
CA THR A 137 -18.39 1.08 -16.14
C THR A 137 -16.96 0.61 -15.97
N THR A 138 -16.29 0.26 -17.07
CA THR A 138 -14.89 -0.16 -17.05
C THR A 138 -14.04 0.97 -16.43
N PRO A 139 -13.35 0.74 -15.30
CA PRO A 139 -12.56 1.80 -14.69
C PRO A 139 -11.38 2.15 -15.61
N ARG A 140 -11.34 3.42 -16.05
CA ARG A 140 -10.27 3.96 -16.88
C ARG A 140 -9.10 4.35 -15.97
N TRP A 141 -8.34 3.36 -15.54
CA TRP A 141 -7.09 3.57 -14.80
C TRP A 141 -6.07 4.28 -15.70
N ARG A 142 -5.60 5.46 -15.30
CA ARG A 142 -4.49 6.14 -15.97
C ARG A 142 -3.23 5.96 -15.10
N PRO A 143 -2.19 5.26 -15.59
CA PRO A 143 -0.90 5.28 -14.92
C PRO A 143 -0.30 6.67 -15.02
N THR A 144 0.14 7.22 -13.89
CA THR A 144 0.92 8.47 -13.86
C THR A 144 2.37 8.16 -14.20
N GLY A 145 2.77 8.43 -15.45
CA GLY A 145 4.17 8.58 -15.86
C GLY A 145 5.01 7.30 -15.99
N ALA A 146 5.03 6.73 -17.19
CA ALA A 146 6.20 6.02 -17.70
C ALA A 146 6.86 6.92 -18.75
N SER A 147 7.78 7.78 -18.33
CA SER A 147 8.72 8.45 -19.22
C SER A 147 10.05 7.72 -19.15
N THR A 148 10.47 7.21 -20.31
CA THR A 148 11.81 6.69 -20.68
C THR A 148 12.97 7.48 -20.08
#